data_AF-A0A934S187-F1
#
_entry.id   AF-A0A934S187-F1
#
_cell.length_a   1.000
_cell.length_b   1.000
_cell.length_c   1.000
_cell.angle_alpha   90.00
_cell.angle_beta   90.00
_cell.angle_gamma   90.00
#
_symmetry.space_group_name_H-M   'P 1'
#
loop_
_entity.id
_entity.type
_entity.pdbx_description
1 polymer ?
#
loop_
_entity_poly.entity_id
_entity_poly.type
_entity_poly.pdbx_seq_one_letter_code
_entity_poly.pdbx_strand_id
1 'polypeptide(L)'
;MKTISRIFPLILAAALMPITIARGEEAKPVPPTGKMGFVRLVAAVAQGSGTLKIKIDGSDINPTGYNLGDVTGGLGLKAGTHEVTISREGTEEGTTKVKVENDDTTILIPFAEKVPASDEKPAYWAIRILRLKQLDVPEGKTASFVSVSQTPELKVEMRDPEGKWTPVYVKRLAVAKAAITYPRGYVPLKSKDGNIESIPVAQEGNYVVLLYDDKDGKVQSLNFQDQKFLSAD
;
A
#
# COMPACT_ATOMS: atom_id res chain seq x y z
N MET A 1 -15.30 -87.17 11.98
CA MET A 1 -15.74 -85.91 11.35
C MET A 1 -15.30 -84.74 12.21
N LYS A 2 -14.58 -83.79 11.59
CA LYS A 2 -14.15 -82.45 12.05
C LYS A 2 -13.29 -82.34 13.34
N THR A 3 -12.00 -82.26 13.08
CA THR A 3 -10.90 -81.73 13.89
C THR A 3 -11.12 -80.28 14.32
N ILE A 4 -10.86 -79.95 15.59
CA ILE A 4 -10.51 -78.58 16.01
C ILE A 4 -9.32 -78.65 16.97
N SER A 5 -8.29 -77.90 16.63
CA SER A 5 -6.96 -77.91 17.19
C SER A 5 -6.66 -76.53 17.81
N ARG A 6 -6.12 -76.58 19.03
CA ARG A 6 -4.97 -75.78 19.52
C ARG A 6 -5.12 -74.29 19.93
N ILE A 7 -4.31 -74.00 20.97
CA ILE A 7 -3.45 -72.82 21.24
C ILE A 7 -3.89 -71.85 22.37
N PHE A 8 -3.10 -71.96 23.46
CA PHE A 8 -2.57 -70.96 24.40
C PHE A 8 -2.95 -69.47 24.26
N PRO A 9 -3.24 -68.77 25.37
CA PRO A 9 -3.15 -67.32 25.43
C PRO A 9 -1.68 -66.89 25.65
N LEU A 10 -1.12 -66.16 24.67
CA LEU A 10 0.14 -65.44 24.79
C LEU A 10 -0.12 -64.07 25.42
N ILE A 11 0.68 -63.77 26.44
CA ILE A 11 0.79 -62.49 27.15
C ILE A 11 1.28 -61.39 26.19
N LEU A 12 0.61 -60.23 26.19
CA LEU A 12 1.20 -58.97 25.73
C LEU A 12 0.75 -57.82 26.66
N ALA A 13 1.52 -57.59 27.71
CA ALA A 13 1.38 -56.41 28.55
C ALA A 13 1.96 -55.22 27.78
N ALA A 14 1.09 -54.38 27.22
CA ALA A 14 1.47 -53.12 26.61
C ALA A 14 1.87 -52.12 27.70
N ALA A 15 3.14 -51.71 27.70
CA ALA A 15 3.64 -50.62 28.53
C ALA A 15 3.02 -49.29 28.05
N LEU A 16 2.16 -48.71 28.89
CA LEU A 16 1.70 -47.33 28.78
C LEU A 16 2.88 -46.38 29.09
N MET A 17 3.56 -45.90 28.06
CA MET A 17 4.39 -44.70 28.18
C MET A 17 3.50 -43.46 27.98
N PRO A 18 3.46 -42.51 28.93
CA PRO A 18 2.80 -41.24 28.70
C PRO A 18 3.61 -40.44 27.66
N ILE A 19 3.01 -40.21 26.49
CA ILE A 19 3.51 -39.22 25.53
C ILE A 19 3.25 -37.85 26.17
N THR A 20 4.27 -37.29 26.81
CA THR A 20 4.30 -35.87 27.17
C THR A 20 4.37 -35.07 25.88
N ILE A 21 3.20 -34.68 25.38
CA ILE A 21 3.08 -33.64 24.36
C ILE A 21 3.58 -32.36 25.03
N ALA A 22 4.84 -32.01 24.78
CA ALA A 22 5.37 -30.68 25.07
C ALA A 22 4.57 -29.71 24.20
N ARG A 23 3.49 -29.17 24.78
CA ARG A 23 2.74 -28.04 24.25
C ARG A 23 3.70 -26.86 24.32
N GLY A 24 4.45 -26.64 23.24
CA GLY A 24 5.17 -25.39 23.04
C GLY A 24 4.14 -24.28 23.19
N GLU A 25 4.25 -23.50 24.27
CA GLU A 25 3.61 -22.21 24.31
C GLU A 25 4.17 -21.43 23.12
N GLU A 26 3.35 -21.28 22.08
CA GLU A 26 3.58 -20.26 21.07
C GLU A 26 3.80 -18.95 21.84
N ALA A 27 5.04 -18.46 21.79
CA ALA A 27 5.39 -17.20 22.39
C ALA A 27 4.41 -16.17 21.81
N LYS A 28 3.47 -15.71 22.66
CA LYS A 28 2.60 -14.60 22.29
C LYS A 28 3.53 -13.46 21.87
N PRO A 29 3.35 -12.88 20.67
CA PRO A 29 4.20 -11.79 20.23
C PRO A 29 4.14 -10.70 21.29
N VAL A 30 5.26 -10.49 21.99
CA VAL A 30 5.38 -9.42 22.96
C VAL A 30 5.22 -8.13 22.15
N PRO A 31 4.18 -7.32 22.42
CA PRO A 31 4.03 -6.07 21.70
C PRO A 31 5.29 -5.24 21.93
N PRO A 32 5.88 -4.64 20.88
CA PRO A 32 7.09 -3.84 21.03
C PRO A 32 6.86 -2.79 22.10
N THR A 33 7.67 -2.83 23.16
CA THR A 33 7.60 -1.94 24.33
C THR A 33 8.19 -0.55 24.04
N GLY A 34 7.85 0.02 22.88
CA GLY A 34 8.34 1.32 22.43
C GLY A 34 7.26 2.11 21.70
N LYS A 35 7.44 3.42 21.61
CA LYS A 35 6.62 4.28 20.76
C LYS A 35 6.76 3.80 19.31
N MET A 36 5.65 3.44 18.67
CA MET A 36 5.61 2.91 17.31
C MET A 36 4.81 3.87 16.43
N GLY A 37 5.23 4.00 15.18
CA GLY A 37 4.43 4.61 14.12
C GLY A 37 4.44 3.71 12.89
N PHE A 38 3.87 4.20 11.80
CA PHE A 38 3.63 3.39 10.62
C PHE A 38 4.10 4.10 9.35
N VAL A 39 4.61 3.29 8.42
CA VAL A 39 4.81 3.71 7.03
C VAL A 39 3.88 2.90 6.14
N ARG A 40 3.09 3.57 5.32
CA ARG A 40 2.30 2.93 4.27
C ARG A 40 2.93 3.19 2.92
N LEU A 41 3.11 2.16 2.11
CA LEU A 41 3.59 2.29 0.74
C LEU A 41 2.41 2.22 -0.24
N VAL A 42 2.50 3.03 -1.28
CA VAL A 42 1.68 2.93 -2.48
C VAL A 42 2.58 2.78 -3.72
N ALA A 43 2.58 1.60 -4.34
CA ALA A 43 3.47 1.31 -5.47
C ALA A 43 2.97 1.93 -6.77
N ALA A 44 3.44 3.15 -7.09
CA ALA A 44 3.03 3.94 -8.25
C ALA A 44 4.17 4.21 -9.27
N VAL A 45 5.21 3.37 -9.28
CA VAL A 45 6.30 3.44 -10.26
C VAL A 45 5.98 2.53 -11.43
N ALA A 46 5.45 3.07 -12.52
CA ALA A 46 5.11 2.28 -13.71
C ALA A 46 6.30 2.03 -14.66
N GLN A 47 7.29 2.93 -14.66
CA GLN A 47 8.47 2.84 -15.52
C GLN A 47 9.46 1.80 -15.01
N GLY A 48 10.16 1.14 -15.94
CA GLY A 48 11.10 0.04 -15.61
C GLY A 48 10.45 -1.35 -15.57
N SER A 49 11.25 -2.37 -15.31
CA SER A 49 10.85 -3.79 -15.27
C SER A 49 10.80 -4.35 -13.86
N GLY A 50 10.15 -5.51 -13.71
CA GLY A 50 10.05 -6.23 -12.45
C GLY A 50 9.16 -5.56 -11.41
N THR A 51 9.34 -5.98 -10.16
CA THR A 51 8.63 -5.48 -8.98
C THR A 51 9.41 -4.35 -8.32
N LEU A 52 8.69 -3.42 -7.69
CA LEU A 52 9.28 -2.41 -6.81
C LEU A 52 9.90 -3.06 -5.56
N LYS A 53 11.14 -2.73 -5.22
CA LYS A 53 11.82 -3.18 -4.01
C LYS A 53 11.96 -2.04 -3.01
N ILE A 54 11.94 -2.38 -1.72
CA ILE A 54 12.03 -1.42 -0.63
C ILE A 54 12.95 -1.93 0.45
N LYS A 55 13.87 -1.04 0.83
CA LYS A 55 14.72 -1.19 1.99
C LYS A 55 14.39 -0.12 3.00
N ILE A 56 14.29 -0.50 4.26
CA ILE A 56 14.21 0.43 5.39
C ILE A 56 15.43 0.18 6.26
N ASP A 57 16.23 1.22 6.49
CA ASP A 57 17.52 1.14 7.18
C ASP A 57 18.42 0.02 6.63
N GLY A 58 18.47 -0.09 5.30
CA GLY A 58 19.23 -1.10 4.57
C GLY A 58 18.62 -2.50 4.52
N SER A 59 17.54 -2.77 5.28
CA SER A 59 16.89 -4.09 5.34
C SER A 59 15.75 -4.21 4.34
N ASP A 60 15.76 -5.25 3.50
CA ASP A 60 14.67 -5.55 2.56
C ASP A 60 13.40 -5.95 3.32
N ILE A 61 12.32 -5.19 3.12
CA ILE A 61 11.04 -5.43 3.82
C ILE A 61 10.21 -6.50 3.14
N ASN A 62 10.33 -6.62 1.82
CA ASN A 62 9.69 -7.65 1.04
C ASN A 62 10.59 -8.08 -0.13
N PRO A 63 11.30 -9.23 -0.01
CA PRO A 63 12.21 -9.70 -1.05
C PRO A 63 11.52 -10.01 -2.40
N THR A 64 10.24 -10.40 -2.40
CA THR A 64 9.50 -10.64 -3.65
C THR A 64 9.09 -9.34 -4.33
N GLY A 65 9.05 -8.22 -3.58
CA GLY A 65 8.73 -6.88 -4.07
C GLY A 65 7.23 -6.63 -4.19
N TYR A 66 6.89 -5.44 -4.69
CA TYR A 66 5.53 -4.95 -4.86
C TYR A 66 5.21 -4.75 -6.34
N ASN A 67 4.02 -5.18 -6.77
CA ASN A 67 3.51 -4.93 -8.10
C ASN A 67 3.02 -3.48 -8.22
N LEU A 68 2.89 -2.99 -9.45
CA LEU A 68 2.24 -1.72 -9.73
C LEU A 68 0.80 -1.76 -9.22
N GLY A 69 0.39 -0.76 -8.44
CA GLY A 69 -0.94 -0.68 -7.84
C GLY A 69 -1.04 -1.29 -6.44
N ASP A 70 -0.02 -1.99 -5.96
CA ASP A 70 -0.03 -2.53 -4.60
C ASP A 70 -0.03 -1.41 -3.55
N VAL A 71 -0.86 -1.58 -2.52
CA VAL A 71 -0.89 -0.71 -1.34
C VAL A 71 -0.67 -1.56 -0.12
N THR A 72 0.32 -1.20 0.70
CA THR A 72 0.59 -1.95 1.94
C THR A 72 -0.39 -1.57 3.05
N GLY A 73 -0.47 -2.41 4.07
CA GLY A 73 -0.91 -1.96 5.39
C GLY A 73 0.08 -0.95 6.00
N GLY A 74 -0.08 -0.68 7.29
CA GLY A 74 0.93 0.07 8.06
C GLY A 74 2.12 -0.84 8.40
N LEU A 75 3.30 -0.50 7.88
CA LEU A 75 4.57 -1.11 8.28
C LEU A 75 5.00 -0.47 9.60
N GLY A 76 4.92 -1.23 10.70
CA GLY A 76 5.26 -0.74 12.03
C GLY A 76 6.75 -0.48 12.18
N LEU A 77 7.12 0.74 12.55
CA LEU A 77 8.49 1.18 12.81
C LEU A 77 8.58 1.83 14.19
N LYS A 78 9.76 1.74 14.82
CA LYS A 78 10.02 2.48 16.05
C LYS A 78 9.96 3.98 15.76
N ALA A 79 9.58 4.79 16.75
CA ALA A 79 9.67 6.24 16.59
C ALA A 79 11.13 6.66 16.36
N GLY A 80 11.38 7.51 15.37
CA GLY A 80 12.72 7.85 14.93
C GLY A 80 12.78 8.33 13.47
N THR A 81 13.99 8.61 12.98
CA THR A 81 14.20 8.87 11.56
C THR A 81 14.70 7.59 10.89
N HIS A 82 13.97 7.13 9.89
CA HIS A 82 14.29 5.95 9.11
C HIS A 82 14.66 6.35 7.68
N GLU A 83 15.67 5.68 7.14
CA GLU A 83 16.02 5.82 5.72
C GLU A 83 15.23 4.79 4.91
N VAL A 84 14.54 5.25 3.87
CA VAL A 84 13.76 4.40 2.98
C VAL A 84 14.33 4.53 1.58
N THR A 85 14.81 3.41 1.04
CA THR A 85 15.32 3.30 -0.34
C THR A 85 14.36 2.47 -1.15
N ILE A 86 13.98 2.98 -2.31
CA ILE A 86 13.03 2.38 -3.23
C ILE A 86 13.70 2.22 -4.58
N SER A 87 13.66 1.00 -5.14
CA SER A 87 14.31 0.69 -6.41
C SER A 87 13.41 -0.15 -7.31
N ARG A 88 13.60 0.00 -8.61
CA ARG A 88 12.98 -0.81 -9.65
C ARG A 88 13.94 -0.88 -10.83
N GLU A 89 14.04 -2.04 -11.46
CA GLU A 89 14.95 -2.24 -12.58
C GLU A 89 14.62 -1.27 -13.72
N GLY A 90 15.64 -0.66 -14.34
CA GLY A 90 15.45 0.35 -15.39
C GLY A 90 15.12 1.76 -14.87
N THR A 91 15.19 1.99 -13.56
CA THR A 91 15.07 3.31 -12.95
C THR A 91 16.22 3.56 -11.97
N GLU A 92 16.63 4.82 -11.82
CA GLU A 92 17.52 5.24 -10.74
C GLU A 92 16.75 5.22 -9.41
N GLU A 93 17.37 4.67 -8.36
CA GLU A 93 16.74 4.50 -7.06
C GLU A 93 16.39 5.84 -6.39
N GLY A 94 15.34 5.82 -5.57
CA GLY A 94 14.91 6.96 -4.78
C GLY A 94 15.12 6.68 -3.30
N THR A 95 15.78 7.60 -2.60
CA THR A 95 15.99 7.50 -1.15
C THR A 95 15.36 8.71 -0.46
N THR A 96 14.69 8.47 0.67
CA THR A 96 14.13 9.53 1.52
C THR A 96 14.33 9.20 2.99
N LYS A 97 14.28 10.23 3.84
CA LYS A 97 14.20 10.07 5.30
C LYS A 97 12.76 10.32 5.75
N VAL A 98 12.27 9.43 6.59
CA VAL A 98 10.92 9.50 7.17
C VAL A 98 11.06 9.61 8.68
N LYS A 99 10.49 10.67 9.24
CA LYS A 99 10.36 10.82 10.69
C LYS A 99 9.08 10.11 11.13
N VAL A 100 9.24 8.97 11.79
CA VAL A 100 8.15 8.18 12.33
C VAL A 100 7.84 8.69 13.74
N GLU A 101 6.62 9.14 13.94
CA GLU A 101 6.11 9.59 15.24
C GLU A 101 5.15 8.55 15.84
N ASN A 102 4.90 8.65 17.15
CA ASN A 102 4.06 7.68 17.85
C ASN A 102 2.60 7.77 17.35
N ASP A 103 2.02 6.62 17.00
CA ASP A 103 0.64 6.49 16.50
C ASP A 103 0.32 7.32 15.24
N ASP A 104 1.36 7.70 14.48
CA ASP A 104 1.24 8.38 13.20
C ASP A 104 1.54 7.44 12.02
N THR A 105 0.92 7.70 10.87
CA THR A 105 1.23 7.01 9.61
C THR A 105 1.71 8.01 8.56
N THR A 106 2.92 7.80 8.05
CA THR A 106 3.38 8.48 6.83
C THR A 106 3.11 7.59 5.62
N ILE A 107 2.47 8.13 4.60
CA ILE A 107 2.26 7.44 3.32
C ILE A 107 3.38 7.84 2.36
N LEU A 108 4.05 6.84 1.79
CA LEU A 108 5.09 6.99 0.77
C LEU A 108 4.53 6.56 -0.57
N ILE A 109 4.59 7.49 -1.53
CA ILE A 109 4.17 7.28 -2.90
C ILE A 109 5.41 7.46 -3.78
N PRO A 110 6.17 6.40 -4.06
CA PRO A 110 7.19 6.43 -5.08
C PRO A 110 6.57 6.58 -6.47
N PHE A 111 7.14 7.45 -7.29
CA PHE A 111 6.77 7.66 -8.69
C PHE A 111 8.02 7.87 -9.55
N ALA A 112 7.92 7.55 -10.84
CA ALA A 112 8.99 7.77 -11.78
C ALA A 112 8.96 9.20 -12.33
N GLU A 113 10.09 9.90 -12.26
CA GLU A 113 10.30 11.21 -12.87
C GLU A 113 11.32 11.12 -13.99
N LYS A 114 10.98 11.68 -15.15
CA LYS A 114 11.88 11.71 -16.29
C LYS A 114 12.91 12.81 -16.08
N VAL A 115 14.17 12.42 -15.98
CA VAL A 115 15.30 13.35 -15.98
C VAL A 115 15.71 13.57 -17.44
N PRO A 116 15.73 14.82 -17.93
CA PRO A 116 16.13 15.12 -19.30
C PRO A 116 17.61 14.75 -19.53
N ALA A 117 17.98 14.53 -20.79
CA ALA A 117 19.37 14.31 -21.16
C ALA A 117 20.22 15.54 -20.84
N SER A 118 21.46 15.30 -20.45
CA SER A 118 22.53 16.30 -20.37
C SER A 118 23.66 15.92 -21.32
N ASP A 119 24.69 16.77 -21.42
CA ASP A 119 25.89 16.48 -22.21
C ASP A 119 26.63 15.22 -21.70
N GLU A 120 26.41 14.83 -20.43
CA GLU A 120 27.10 13.73 -19.77
C GLU A 120 26.28 12.43 -19.71
N LYS A 121 24.94 12.51 -19.74
CA LYS A 121 24.06 11.35 -19.52
C LYS A 121 22.80 11.43 -20.38
N PRO A 122 22.40 10.33 -21.07
CA PRO A 122 21.13 10.29 -21.78
C PRO A 122 19.95 10.43 -20.80
N ALA A 123 18.77 10.80 -21.32
CA ALA A 123 17.56 10.88 -20.52
C ALA A 123 17.27 9.55 -19.82
N TYR A 124 16.84 9.62 -18.56
CA TYR A 124 16.61 8.44 -17.73
C TYR A 124 15.43 8.67 -16.78
N TRP A 125 14.97 7.60 -16.13
CA TRP A 125 13.92 7.67 -15.11
C TRP A 125 14.54 7.57 -13.73
N ALA A 126 14.14 8.46 -12.83
CA ALA A 126 14.53 8.43 -11.42
C ALA A 126 13.29 8.27 -10.54
N ILE A 127 13.39 7.46 -9.49
CA ILE A 127 12.32 7.36 -8.49
C ILE A 127 12.38 8.60 -7.59
N ARG A 128 11.24 9.28 -7.49
CA ARG A 128 10.96 10.31 -6.49
C ARG A 128 9.91 9.79 -5.53
N ILE A 129 9.87 10.34 -4.32
CA ILE A 129 8.98 9.87 -3.27
C ILE A 129 8.17 11.05 -2.76
N LEU A 130 6.86 11.03 -3.02
CA LEU A 130 5.92 11.95 -2.38
C LEU A 130 5.58 11.38 -1.00
N ARG A 131 5.66 12.23 0.02
CA ARG A 131 5.29 11.89 1.40
C ARG A 131 3.98 12.59 1.73
N LEU A 132 3.03 11.83 2.26
CA LEU A 132 1.79 12.39 2.77
C LEU A 132 1.69 12.08 4.26
N LYS A 133 1.33 13.10 5.04
CA LYS A 133 1.00 12.95 6.44
C LYS A 133 -0.49 12.82 6.63
N GLN A 134 -0.86 11.99 7.60
CA GLN A 134 -2.22 11.93 8.09
C GLN A 134 -2.58 13.22 8.84
N LEU A 135 -3.81 13.68 8.66
CA LEU A 135 -4.47 14.78 9.34
C LEU A 135 -5.75 14.27 10.00
N ASP A 136 -6.20 14.96 11.04
CA ASP A 136 -7.44 14.61 11.74
C ASP A 136 -8.66 14.58 10.81
N VAL A 137 -9.65 13.79 11.22
CA VAL A 137 -10.83 13.39 10.45
C VAL A 137 -11.94 14.42 10.59
N PRO A 138 -12.27 15.22 9.56
CA PRO A 138 -13.59 15.80 9.45
C PRO A 138 -14.65 14.71 9.20
N GLU A 139 -15.86 14.96 9.68
CA GLU A 139 -16.98 14.02 9.62
C GLU A 139 -17.40 13.70 8.17
N GLY A 140 -17.91 12.48 7.96
CA GLY A 140 -18.52 12.04 6.70
C GLY A 140 -17.64 11.24 5.75
N LYS A 141 -18.05 11.17 4.47
CA LYS A 141 -17.36 10.44 3.41
C LYS A 141 -16.70 11.43 2.46
N THR A 142 -15.40 11.26 2.24
CA THR A 142 -14.62 12.18 1.41
C THR A 142 -13.64 11.43 0.55
N ALA A 143 -13.21 12.07 -0.54
CA ALA A 143 -12.13 11.61 -1.39
C ALA A 143 -10.97 12.61 -1.35
N SER A 144 -9.77 12.12 -1.09
CA SER A 144 -8.51 12.87 -1.24
C SER A 144 -7.83 12.42 -2.53
N PHE A 145 -7.83 13.29 -3.53
CA PHE A 145 -7.16 13.05 -4.80
C PHE A 145 -5.72 13.53 -4.73
N VAL A 146 -4.78 12.65 -5.05
CA VAL A 146 -3.34 12.94 -5.08
C VAL A 146 -2.85 12.64 -6.49
N SER A 147 -2.03 13.51 -7.08
CA SER A 147 -1.45 13.25 -8.40
C SER A 147 0.07 13.19 -8.36
N VAL A 148 0.63 12.09 -8.84
CA VAL A 148 2.06 11.96 -9.17
C VAL A 148 2.29 11.87 -10.69
N SER A 149 1.25 12.14 -11.48
CA SER A 149 1.34 12.26 -12.95
C SER A 149 2.33 13.35 -13.36
N GLN A 150 2.91 13.20 -14.54
CA GLN A 150 3.71 14.22 -15.21
C GLN A 150 2.85 15.39 -15.69
N THR A 151 1.53 15.23 -15.81
CA THR A 151 0.61 16.32 -16.16
C THR A 151 0.50 17.30 -14.98
N PRO A 152 0.80 18.61 -15.15
CA PRO A 152 0.82 19.58 -14.05
C PRO A 152 -0.50 19.72 -13.29
N GLU A 153 -1.62 19.57 -13.98
CA GLU A 153 -2.95 19.57 -13.39
C GLU A 153 -3.86 18.60 -14.14
N LEU A 154 -4.51 17.71 -13.40
CA LEU A 154 -5.47 16.75 -13.92
C LEU A 154 -6.89 17.19 -13.60
N LYS A 155 -7.78 17.06 -14.58
CA LYS A 155 -9.23 17.10 -14.36
C LYS A 155 -9.74 15.66 -14.26
N VAL A 156 -10.20 15.28 -13.07
CA VAL A 156 -10.96 14.05 -12.84
C VAL A 156 -12.42 14.42 -12.62
N GLU A 157 -13.35 13.60 -13.10
CA GLU A 157 -14.77 13.80 -12.86
C GLU A 157 -15.28 12.67 -11.98
N MET A 158 -16.00 13.05 -10.92
CA MET A 158 -16.65 12.14 -9.99
C MET A 158 -18.15 12.20 -10.21
N ARG A 159 -18.78 11.04 -10.37
CA ARG A 159 -20.24 10.98 -10.51
C ARG A 159 -20.91 11.08 -9.14
N ASP A 160 -22.08 11.70 -9.06
CA ASP A 160 -22.96 11.66 -7.89
C ASP A 160 -24.10 10.61 -8.08
N PRO A 161 -24.87 10.28 -7.02
CA PRO A 161 -25.98 9.32 -7.11
C PRO A 161 -27.06 9.71 -8.11
N GLU A 162 -27.26 11.01 -8.35
CA GLU A 162 -28.18 11.57 -9.34
C GLU A 162 -27.65 11.41 -10.78
N GLY A 163 -26.39 11.00 -10.93
CA GLY A 163 -25.75 10.68 -12.18
C GLY A 163 -25.00 11.84 -12.82
N LYS A 164 -24.92 13.00 -12.17
CA LYS A 164 -24.19 14.19 -12.62
C LYS A 164 -22.69 14.03 -12.33
N TRP A 165 -21.88 14.54 -13.24
CA TRP A 165 -20.43 14.55 -13.14
C TRP A 165 -19.93 15.88 -12.59
N THR A 166 -19.16 15.84 -11.52
CA THR A 166 -18.56 17.02 -10.89
C THR A 166 -17.03 16.97 -11.07
N PRO A 167 -16.40 18.04 -11.57
CA PRO A 167 -14.96 18.06 -11.76
C PRO A 167 -14.19 18.24 -10.44
N VAL A 168 -13.05 17.58 -10.35
CA VAL A 168 -12.02 17.73 -9.32
C VAL A 168 -10.71 18.03 -10.04
N TYR A 169 -10.12 19.19 -9.75
CA TYR A 169 -8.84 19.60 -10.31
C TYR A 169 -7.72 19.25 -9.35
N VAL A 170 -6.77 18.46 -9.81
CA VAL A 170 -5.71 17.88 -8.99
C VAL A 170 -4.36 18.33 -9.53
N LYS A 171 -3.72 19.25 -8.80
CA LYS A 171 -2.36 19.68 -9.15
C LYS A 171 -1.36 18.57 -8.86
N ARG A 172 -0.34 18.47 -9.70
CA ARG A 172 0.80 17.56 -9.51
C ARG A 172 1.42 17.78 -8.13
N LEU A 173 1.63 16.69 -7.40
CA LEU A 173 2.17 16.62 -6.04
C LEU A 173 1.34 17.35 -4.97
N ALA A 174 0.08 17.67 -5.25
CA ALA A 174 -0.84 18.26 -4.29
C ALA A 174 -1.99 17.30 -3.94
N VAL A 175 -2.74 17.66 -2.90
CA VAL A 175 -3.96 16.97 -2.48
C VAL A 175 -5.17 17.86 -2.80
N ALA A 176 -6.11 17.35 -3.58
CA ALA A 176 -7.43 17.94 -3.77
C ALA A 176 -8.48 17.12 -3.00
N LYS A 177 -9.55 17.77 -2.52
CA LYS A 177 -10.59 17.11 -1.72
C LYS A 177 -11.95 17.22 -2.40
N ALA A 178 -12.75 16.17 -2.32
CA ALA A 178 -14.15 16.18 -2.74
C ALA A 178 -15.03 15.42 -1.73
N ALA A 179 -16.26 15.89 -1.53
CA ALA A 179 -17.25 15.17 -0.72
C ALA A 179 -17.85 14.00 -1.52
N ILE A 180 -18.00 12.85 -0.88
CA ILE A 180 -18.67 11.69 -1.47
C ILE A 180 -20.12 11.69 -0.98
N THR A 181 -21.06 11.83 -1.91
CA THR A 181 -22.50 11.80 -1.61
C THR A 181 -23.11 10.40 -1.69
N TYR A 182 -22.38 9.42 -2.23
CA TYR A 182 -22.83 8.02 -2.26
C TYR A 182 -22.96 7.45 -0.85
N PRO A 183 -24.10 6.81 -0.50
CA PRO A 183 -24.25 6.16 0.80
C PRO A 183 -23.37 4.92 0.92
N ARG A 184 -23.23 4.15 -0.18
CA ARG A 184 -22.40 2.95 -0.33
C ARG A 184 -22.26 2.59 -1.81
N GLY A 185 -21.32 1.69 -2.14
CA GLY A 185 -21.11 1.16 -3.48
C GLY A 185 -19.88 1.73 -4.15
N TYR A 186 -19.91 1.84 -5.47
CA TYR A 186 -18.76 2.33 -6.25
C TYR A 186 -19.08 3.71 -6.79
N VAL A 187 -18.21 4.69 -6.51
CA VAL A 187 -18.31 6.04 -7.09
C VAL A 187 -17.55 6.04 -8.42
N PRO A 188 -18.24 6.16 -9.57
CA PRO A 188 -17.57 6.19 -10.85
C PRO A 188 -16.66 7.41 -10.98
N LEU A 189 -15.44 7.16 -11.45
CA LEU A 189 -14.46 8.19 -11.78
C LEU A 189 -14.10 8.12 -13.27
N LYS A 190 -13.82 9.27 -13.88
CA LYS A 190 -13.21 9.33 -15.21
C LYS A 190 -12.19 10.46 -15.32
N SER A 191 -11.22 10.25 -16.18
CA SER A 191 -10.26 11.27 -16.63
C SER A 191 -10.54 11.63 -18.10
N LYS A 192 -9.69 12.47 -18.70
CA LYS A 192 -9.71 12.73 -20.15
C LYS A 192 -9.53 11.45 -20.99
N ASP A 193 -8.88 10.43 -20.43
CA ASP A 193 -8.49 9.20 -21.14
C ASP A 193 -9.52 8.05 -20.95
N GLY A 194 -10.65 8.34 -20.31
CA GLY A 194 -11.77 7.41 -20.08
C GLY A 194 -12.04 7.14 -18.60
N ASN A 195 -12.74 6.05 -18.33
CA ASN A 195 -13.02 5.62 -16.96
C ASN A 195 -11.74 5.18 -16.25
N ILE A 196 -11.62 5.53 -14.97
CA ILE A 196 -10.56 5.07 -14.08
C ILE A 196 -11.19 4.29 -12.91
N GLU A 197 -10.37 3.75 -12.00
CA GLU A 197 -10.85 2.91 -10.90
C GLU A 197 -11.85 3.65 -10.03
N SER A 198 -13.03 3.05 -9.83
CA SER A 198 -14.09 3.64 -9.01
C SER A 198 -13.76 3.56 -7.52
N ILE A 199 -14.24 4.53 -6.73
CA ILE A 199 -14.00 4.56 -5.29
C ILE A 199 -14.94 3.54 -4.60
N PRO A 200 -14.42 2.52 -3.89
CA PRO A 200 -15.24 1.52 -3.21
C PRO A 200 -15.71 2.06 -1.84
N VAL A 201 -16.84 2.74 -1.82
CA VAL A 201 -17.43 3.35 -0.63
C VAL A 201 -18.21 2.32 0.18
N ALA A 202 -17.71 2.03 1.37
CA ALA A 202 -18.31 1.07 2.30
C ALA A 202 -18.78 1.74 3.61
N GLN A 203 -18.00 2.69 4.13
CA GLN A 203 -18.23 3.32 5.43
C GLN A 203 -17.78 4.78 5.41
N GLU A 204 -17.90 5.47 6.54
CA GLU A 204 -17.36 6.82 6.70
C GLU A 204 -15.83 6.83 6.69
N GLY A 205 -15.26 7.99 6.35
CA GLY A 205 -13.83 8.19 6.28
C GLY A 205 -13.37 8.79 4.95
N ASN A 206 -12.05 8.81 4.79
CA ASN A 206 -11.39 9.38 3.64
C ASN A 206 -10.93 8.26 2.69
N TYR A 207 -11.26 8.42 1.42
CA TYR A 207 -10.84 7.53 0.35
C TYR A 207 -9.76 8.23 -0.47
N VAL A 208 -8.56 7.66 -0.47
CA VAL A 208 -7.44 8.23 -1.21
C VAL A 208 -7.49 7.71 -2.63
N VAL A 209 -7.51 8.62 -3.59
CA VAL A 209 -7.43 8.34 -5.02
C VAL A 209 -6.08 8.83 -5.50
N LEU A 210 -5.15 7.92 -5.73
CA LEU A 210 -3.85 8.28 -6.32
C LEU A 210 -3.94 8.19 -7.84
N LEU A 211 -3.62 9.30 -8.51
CA LEU A 211 -3.51 9.43 -9.95
C LEU A 211 -2.03 9.33 -10.35
N TYR A 212 -1.73 8.40 -11.25
CA TYR A 212 -0.38 8.17 -11.74
C TYR A 212 -0.41 7.85 -13.24
N ASP A 213 0.71 8.04 -13.92
CA ASP A 213 0.82 7.66 -15.33
C ASP A 213 1.31 6.22 -15.44
N ASP A 214 0.68 5.42 -16.29
CA ASP A 214 1.23 4.12 -16.68
C ASP A 214 2.46 4.26 -17.59
N LYS A 215 2.99 3.12 -18.05
CA LYS A 215 4.17 3.09 -18.91
C LYS A 215 4.01 3.88 -20.22
N ASP A 216 2.77 4.02 -20.70
CA ASP A 216 2.40 4.66 -21.96
C ASP A 216 2.00 6.14 -21.74
N GLY A 217 2.07 6.63 -20.49
CA GLY A 217 1.72 8.00 -20.14
C GLY A 217 0.23 8.24 -19.94
N LYS A 218 -0.59 7.17 -19.89
CA LYS A 218 -2.04 7.29 -19.65
C LYS A 218 -2.31 7.34 -18.15
N VAL A 219 -3.23 8.24 -17.76
CA VAL A 219 -3.62 8.40 -16.37
C VAL A 219 -4.40 7.17 -15.90
N GLN A 220 -3.87 6.53 -14.87
CA GLN A 220 -4.51 5.47 -14.09
C GLN A 220 -4.82 5.98 -12.69
N SER A 221 -5.61 5.21 -11.95
CA SER A 221 -5.84 5.45 -10.53
C SER A 221 -5.68 4.18 -9.72
N LEU A 222 -5.37 4.36 -8.44
CA LEU A 222 -5.55 3.34 -7.41
C LEU A 222 -6.26 3.95 -6.22
N ASN A 223 -7.02 3.13 -5.49
CA ASN A 223 -7.83 3.59 -4.37
C ASN A 223 -7.49 2.83 -3.09
N PHE A 224 -7.42 3.52 -1.97
CA PHE A 224 -7.37 2.90 -0.66
C PHE A 224 -8.06 3.76 0.39
N GLN A 225 -8.56 3.12 1.45
CA GLN A 225 -9.14 3.85 2.57
C GLN A 225 -8.05 4.33 3.51
N ASP A 226 -8.09 5.62 3.82
CA ASP A 226 -7.36 6.21 4.91
C ASP A 226 -8.33 6.55 6.04
N GLN A 227 -8.04 6.04 7.24
CA GLN A 227 -8.85 6.33 8.41
C GLN A 227 -8.58 7.75 8.93
N LYS A 228 -7.59 8.44 8.36
CA LYS A 228 -7.27 9.86 8.58
C LYS A 228 -7.21 10.59 7.21
N PHE A 229 -7.18 11.91 7.20
CA PHE A 229 -7.08 12.71 5.95
C PHE A 229 -5.62 12.93 5.56
N LEU A 230 -5.33 13.44 4.36
CA LEU A 230 -3.95 13.64 3.92
C LEU A 230 -3.58 15.11 3.67
N SER A 231 -2.33 15.44 3.96
CA SER A 231 -1.63 16.62 3.42
C SER A 231 -0.28 16.21 2.83
N ALA A 232 0.15 16.91 1.79
CA ALA A 232 1.49 16.77 1.25
C ALA A 232 2.47 17.58 2.09
N ASP A 233 3.62 16.96 2.38
CA ASP A 233 4.77 17.60 3.04
C ASP A 233 5.56 18.53 2.10
#